data_AF-A0A7S2JD49-F1
#
_entry.id   AF-A0A7S2JD49-F1
#
_cell.length_a   1.000
_cell.length_b   1.000
_cell.length_c   1.000
_cell.angle_alpha   90.00
_cell.angle_beta   90.00
_cell.angle_gamma   90.00
#
_symmetry.space_group_name_H-M   'P 1'
#
loop_
_entity.id
_entity.type
_entity.pdbx_description
1 polymer ?
#
loop_
_entity_poly.entity_id
_entity_poly.type
_entity_poly.pdbx_seq_one_letter_code
_entity_poly.pdbx_strand_id
1 'polypeptide(L)'
;EAVRVIEPCLQLSNPLTPEQLQTHILPQFQSLGLDSAQPVRAALAQVLGPVAKVLGRDVTQRQLLSLISDLMKDEFHDVRLNIVSHAGLICEVLSVDGLVHSLLHTIQNLI
;
A
#
# COMPACT_ATOMS: atom_id res chain seq x y z
N GLU A 1 -3.46 -15.58 0.40
CA GLU A 1 -4.89 -15.63 0.76
C GLU A 1 -5.36 -14.55 1.73
N ALA A 2 -4.89 -14.49 2.99
CA ALA A 2 -5.47 -13.58 4.00
C ALA A 2 -5.44 -12.08 3.62
N VAL A 3 -4.39 -11.62 2.94
CA VAL A 3 -4.25 -10.21 2.53
C VAL A 3 -5.31 -9.78 1.51
N ARG A 4 -5.77 -10.72 0.66
CA ARG A 4 -6.82 -10.44 -0.34
C ARG A 4 -8.19 -10.18 0.26
N VAL A 5 -8.40 -10.58 1.52
CA VAL A 5 -9.65 -10.34 2.26
C VAL A 5 -9.73 -8.90 2.77
N ILE A 6 -8.60 -8.19 2.85
CA ILE A 6 -8.53 -6.83 3.41
C ILE A 6 -9.32 -5.84 2.54
N GLU A 7 -9.17 -5.87 1.22
CA GLU A 7 -9.90 -4.95 0.32
C GLU A 7 -11.43 -5.13 0.40
N PRO A 8 -11.99 -6.35 0.30
CA PRO A 8 -13.42 -6.59 0.53
C PRO A 8 -13.90 -6.07 1.89
N CYS A 9 -13.09 -6.22 2.95
CA CYS A 9 -13.43 -5.74 4.29
C CYS A 9 -13.52 -4.19 4.37
N LEU A 10 -12.80 -3.47 3.52
CA LEU A 10 -12.89 -2.00 3.43
C LEU A 10 -14.14 -1.52 2.69
N GLN A 11 -14.78 -2.39 1.90
CA GLN A 11 -15.96 -2.06 1.08
C GLN A 11 -17.28 -2.55 1.72
N LEU A 12 -17.23 -3.12 2.93
CA LEU A 12 -18.42 -3.57 3.65
C LEU A 12 -19.34 -2.40 3.99
N SER A 13 -20.64 -2.69 4.11
CA SER A 13 -21.68 -1.71 4.49
C SER A 13 -21.41 -1.00 5.82
N ASN A 14 -20.60 -1.63 6.68
CA ASN A 14 -20.02 -1.04 7.88
C ASN A 14 -18.50 -1.27 7.83
N PRO A 15 -17.74 -0.37 7.19
CA PRO A 15 -16.30 -0.55 7.02
C PRO A 15 -15.57 -0.41 8.37
N LEU A 16 -14.37 -0.97 8.45
CA LEU A 16 -13.49 -0.79 9.61
C LEU A 16 -13.24 0.71 9.84
N THR A 17 -13.34 1.15 11.10
CA THR A 17 -12.94 2.53 11.44
C THR A 17 -11.43 2.69 11.29
N PRO A 18 -10.91 3.91 11.05
CA PRO A 18 -9.48 4.17 10.98
C PRO A 18 -8.73 3.66 12.23
N GLU A 19 -9.33 3.77 13.42
CA GLU A 19 -8.76 3.30 14.68
C GLU A 19 -8.65 1.77 14.72
N GLN A 20 -9.69 1.06 14.26
CA GLN A 20 -9.68 -0.41 14.20
C GLN A 20 -8.63 -0.90 13.20
N LEU A 21 -8.53 -0.24 12.04
CA LEU A 21 -7.55 -0.57 11.02
C LEU A 21 -6.12 -0.33 11.54
N GLN A 22 -5.88 0.80 12.18
CA GLN A 22 -4.58 1.15 12.74
C GLN A 22 -4.16 0.22 13.89
N THR A 23 -5.10 -0.19 14.73
CA THR A 23 -4.80 -0.99 15.93
C THR A 23 -4.62 -2.47 15.60
N HIS A 24 -5.44 -3.01 14.69
CA HIS A 24 -5.55 -4.46 14.50
C HIS A 24 -5.00 -4.98 13.17
N ILE A 25 -4.85 -4.13 12.16
CA ILE A 25 -4.54 -4.56 10.78
C ILE A 25 -3.22 -3.98 10.27
N LEU A 26 -2.93 -2.72 10.61
CA LEU A 26 -1.71 -2.05 10.17
C LEU A 26 -0.41 -2.67 10.74
N PRO A 27 -0.35 -3.14 12.01
CA PRO A 27 0.88 -3.73 12.56
C PRO A 27 1.41 -4.92 11.76
N GLN A 28 0.54 -5.64 11.05
CA GLN A 28 0.88 -6.80 10.25
C GLN A 28 1.49 -6.41 8.89
N PHE A 29 1.24 -5.19 8.41
CA PHE A 29 1.59 -4.79 7.04
C PHE A 29 3.10 -4.81 6.78
N GLN A 30 3.92 -4.40 7.76
CA GLN A 30 5.37 -4.46 7.61
C GLN A 30 5.87 -5.91 7.46
N SER A 31 5.35 -6.83 8.27
CA SER A 31 5.69 -8.27 8.14
C SER A 31 5.28 -8.82 6.78
N LEU A 32 4.09 -8.45 6.29
CA LEU A 32 3.58 -8.90 5.00
C LEU A 32 4.35 -8.29 3.81
N GLY A 33 4.87 -7.07 3.97
CA GLY A 33 5.71 -6.42 2.96
C GLY A 33 7.10 -7.06 2.82
N LEU A 34 7.55 -7.79 3.84
CA LEU A 34 8.81 -8.53 3.86
C LEU A 34 8.61 -10.04 3.68
N ASP A 35 7.40 -10.49 3.35
CA ASP A 35 7.09 -11.90 3.18
C ASP A 35 7.91 -12.49 2.03
N SER A 36 8.43 -13.71 2.20
CA SER A 36 9.25 -14.37 1.18
C SER A 36 8.43 -14.75 -0.07
N ALA A 37 7.12 -14.94 0.08
CA ALA A 37 6.23 -15.26 -1.01
C ALA A 37 5.80 -13.99 -1.75
N GLN A 38 6.29 -13.83 -2.99
CA GLN A 38 5.89 -12.75 -3.90
C GLN A 38 4.36 -12.52 -3.99
N PRO A 39 3.50 -13.57 -4.06
CA PRO A 39 2.06 -13.36 -4.10
C PRO A 39 1.46 -12.68 -2.86
N VAL A 40 2.10 -12.80 -1.69
CA VAL A 40 1.67 -12.12 -0.47
C VAL A 40 1.99 -10.63 -0.56
N ARG A 41 3.20 -10.28 -0.99
CA ARG A 41 3.62 -8.89 -1.20
C ARG A 41 2.79 -8.20 -2.29
N ALA A 42 2.49 -8.90 -3.39
CA ALA A 42 1.61 -8.39 -4.45
C ALA A 42 0.19 -8.14 -3.94
N ALA A 43 -0.38 -9.07 -3.17
CA ALA A 43 -1.68 -8.88 -2.55
C ALA A 43 -1.69 -7.68 -1.59
N LEU A 44 -0.60 -7.44 -0.85
CA LEU A 44 -0.49 -6.26 0.01
C LEU A 44 -0.45 -4.97 -0.82
N ALA A 45 0.34 -4.95 -1.89
CA ALA A 45 0.42 -3.80 -2.79
C ALA A 45 -0.93 -3.41 -3.41
N GLN A 46 -1.83 -4.38 -3.65
CA GLN A 46 -3.18 -4.14 -4.17
C GLN A 46 -4.08 -3.38 -3.18
N VAL A 47 -3.85 -3.51 -1.86
CA VAL A 47 -4.76 -2.93 -0.85
C VAL A 47 -4.28 -1.59 -0.29
N LEU A 48 -3.02 -1.21 -0.53
CA LEU A 48 -2.41 -0.03 0.11
C LEU A 48 -3.04 1.30 -0.30
N GLY A 49 -3.49 1.45 -1.54
CA GLY A 49 -4.17 2.67 -1.99
C GLY A 49 -5.48 2.95 -1.24
N PRO A 50 -6.44 2.00 -1.23
CA PRO A 50 -7.67 2.11 -0.45
C PRO A 50 -7.42 2.30 1.06
N VAL A 51 -6.47 1.55 1.64
CA VAL A 51 -6.09 1.70 3.05
C VAL A 51 -5.59 3.11 3.34
N ALA A 52 -4.71 3.66 2.50
CA ALA A 52 -4.19 5.01 2.67
C ALA A 52 -5.32 6.06 2.68
N LYS A 53 -6.35 5.89 1.83
CA LYS A 53 -7.52 6.79 1.84
C LYS A 53 -8.28 6.74 3.16
N VAL A 54 -8.48 5.56 3.75
CA VAL A 54 -9.18 5.41 5.03
C VAL A 54 -8.39 6.00 6.19
N LEU A 55 -7.07 5.80 6.20
CA LEU A 55 -6.19 6.29 7.28
C LEU A 55 -5.89 7.78 7.19
N GLY A 56 -6.04 8.37 6.00
CA GLY A 56 -5.73 9.77 5.76
C GLY A 56 -4.23 10.06 5.78
N ARG A 57 -3.88 11.34 5.61
CA ARG A 57 -2.52 11.81 5.35
C ARG A 57 -1.54 11.47 6.47
N ASP A 58 -1.84 11.88 7.70
CA ASP A 58 -0.87 11.84 8.80
C ASP A 58 -0.46 10.41 9.19
N VAL A 59 -1.41 9.48 9.14
CA VAL A 59 -1.13 8.07 9.43
C VAL A 59 -0.40 7.42 8.26
N THR A 60 -0.85 7.67 7.02
CA THR A 60 -0.19 7.15 5.82
C THR A 60 1.27 7.60 5.75
N GLN A 61 1.53 8.89 5.98
CA GLN A 61 2.87 9.46 5.93
C GLN A 61 3.79 8.85 7.01
N ARG A 62 3.28 8.63 8.23
CA ARG A 62 4.09 8.13 9.35
C ARG A 62 4.29 6.61 9.34
N GLN A 63 3.31 5.85 8.87
CA GLN A 63 3.27 4.40 9.09
C GLN A 63 3.29 3.58 7.79
N LEU A 64 2.81 4.12 6.67
CA LEU A 64 2.75 3.39 5.40
C LEU A 64 3.80 3.83 4.37
N LEU A 65 4.29 5.07 4.45
CA LEU A 65 5.16 5.62 3.41
C LEU A 65 6.45 4.79 3.20
N SER A 66 7.06 4.29 4.28
CA SER A 66 8.23 3.39 4.18
C SER A 66 7.88 2.11 3.42
N LEU A 67 6.82 1.43 3.84
CA LEU A 67 6.35 0.20 3.22
C LEU A 67 6.02 0.39 1.72
N ILE A 68 5.33 1.48 1.37
CA ILE A 68 5.03 1.82 -0.02
C ILE A 68 6.34 2.02 -0.80
N SER A 69 7.32 2.70 -0.21
CA SER A 69 8.63 2.93 -0.83
C SER A 69 9.43 1.64 -1.02
N ASP A 70 9.31 0.69 -0.11
CA ASP A 70 9.96 -0.62 -0.20
C ASP A 70 9.32 -1.47 -1.30
N LEU A 71 7.98 -1.54 -1.37
CA LEU A 71 7.25 -2.28 -2.40
C LEU A 71 7.40 -1.66 -3.81
N MET A 72 7.62 -0.35 -3.91
CA MET A 72 7.98 0.30 -5.19
C MET A 72 9.32 -0.18 -5.75
N LYS A 73 10.21 -0.70 -4.89
CA LYS A 73 11.53 -1.21 -5.22
C LYS A 73 11.59 -2.74 -5.19
N ASP A 74 10.44 -3.41 -5.11
CA ASP A 74 10.39 -4.87 -5.07
C ASP A 74 11.07 -5.48 -6.29
N GLU A 75 11.75 -6.61 -6.09
CA GLU A 75 12.46 -7.32 -7.16
C GLU A 75 11.50 -7.79 -8.28
N PHE A 76 10.24 -8.11 -7.94
CA PHE A 76 9.24 -8.60 -8.89
C PHE A 76 8.39 -7.47 -9.46
N HIS A 77 8.25 -7.46 -10.78
CA HIS A 77 7.52 -6.40 -11.50
C HIS A 77 6.04 -6.31 -11.08
N ASP A 78 5.40 -7.43 -10.78
CA ASP A 78 3.99 -7.50 -10.46
C ASP A 78 3.68 -6.75 -9.14
N VAL A 79 4.56 -6.86 -8.14
CA VAL A 79 4.43 -6.10 -6.89
C VAL A 79 4.56 -4.60 -7.16
N ARG A 80 5.57 -4.21 -7.94
CA ARG A 80 5.80 -2.80 -8.34
C ARG A 80 4.60 -2.23 -9.10
N LEU A 81 4.05 -2.99 -10.06
CA LEU A 81 2.92 -2.58 -10.89
C LEU A 81 1.64 -2.37 -10.07
N ASN A 82 1.41 -3.19 -9.05
CA ASN A 82 0.29 -3.01 -8.13
C ASN A 82 0.40 -1.69 -7.34
N ILE A 83 1.60 -1.28 -6.90
CA ILE A 83 1.80 0.03 -6.28
C ILE A 83 1.59 1.17 -7.29
N VAL A 84 2.15 1.06 -8.49
CA VAL A 84 1.99 2.08 -9.55
C VAL A 84 0.51 2.29 -9.89
N SER A 85 -0.28 1.21 -9.94
CA SER A 85 -1.72 1.27 -10.21
C SER A 85 -2.49 2.04 -9.13
N HIS A 86 -1.97 2.09 -7.91
CA HIS A 86 -2.54 2.83 -6.78
C HIS A 86 -1.85 4.18 -6.51
N ALA A 87 -0.82 4.53 -7.27
CA ALA A 87 -0.01 5.72 -7.04
C ALA A 87 -0.83 7.01 -7.03
N GLY A 88 -1.84 7.11 -7.91
CA GLY A 88 -2.74 8.27 -7.95
C GLY A 88 -3.46 8.50 -6.62
N LEU A 89 -4.03 7.45 -6.02
CA LEU A 89 -4.73 7.52 -4.74
C LEU A 89 -3.77 7.85 -3.59
N ILE A 90 -2.57 7.27 -3.60
CA ILE A 90 -1.57 7.49 -2.56
C ILE A 90 -1.05 8.94 -2.62
N CYS A 91 -0.79 9.46 -3.83
CA CYS A 91 -0.39 10.85 -4.04
C CYS A 91 -1.49 11.83 -3.63
N GLU A 92 -2.76 11.53 -3.92
CA GLU A 92 -3.92 12.33 -3.48
C GLU A 92 -3.93 12.49 -1.95
N VAL A 93 -3.73 11.38 -1.21
CA VAL A 93 -3.72 11.37 0.26
C VAL A 93 -2.55 12.15 0.85
N LEU A 94 -1.35 12.04 0.26
CA LEU A 94 -0.14 12.65 0.81
C LEU A 94 0.04 14.12 0.41
N SER A 95 -0.64 14.56 -0.64
CA SER A 95 -0.66 15.94 -1.15
C SER A 95 0.72 16.55 -1.49
N VAL A 96 1.81 15.77 -1.66
CA VAL A 96 3.17 16.33 -1.90
C VAL A 96 4.14 15.37 -2.63
N ASP A 97 5.05 16.00 -3.37
CA ASP A 97 6.14 15.61 -4.30
C ASP A 97 7.09 14.43 -3.97
N GLY A 98 7.08 13.88 -2.74
CA GLY A 98 8.10 12.91 -2.30
C GLY A 98 8.05 11.55 -3.00
N LEU A 99 6.86 11.11 -3.43
CA LEU A 99 6.69 9.86 -4.17
C LEU A 99 6.99 9.99 -5.66
N VAL A 100 6.93 11.19 -6.23
CA VAL A 100 7.01 11.40 -7.69
C VAL A 100 8.33 10.86 -8.25
N HIS A 101 9.44 11.13 -7.56
CA HIS A 101 10.74 10.64 -8.00
C HIS A 101 10.86 9.12 -7.94
N SER A 102 10.38 8.50 -6.85
CA SER A 102 10.37 7.04 -6.72
C SER A 102 9.44 6.38 -7.72
N LEU A 103 8.25 6.95 -7.96
CA LEU A 103 7.30 6.47 -8.97
C LEU A 103 7.88 6.54 -10.38
N LEU A 104 8.52 7.65 -10.74
CA LEU A 104 9.18 7.80 -12.04
C LEU A 104 10.24 6.72 -12.24
N HIS A 105 11.10 6.52 -11.23
CA HIS A 105 12.12 5.47 -11.25
C HIS A 105 11.51 4.06 -11.35
N THR A 106 10.43 3.79 -10.60
CA THR A 106 9.74 2.50 -10.68
C THR A 106 9.14 2.26 -12.06
N ILE A 107 8.49 3.25 -12.67
CA ILE A 107 7.92 3.15 -14.02
C ILE A 107 9.01 2.89 -15.06
N GLN A 108 10.17 3.57 -14.96
CA GLN A 108 11.31 3.31 -15.85
C GLN A 108 11.81 1.87 -15.77
N ASN A 109 11.78 1.27 -14.58
CA ASN A 109 12.20 -0.13 -14.34
C ASN A 109 11.09 -1.17 -14.58
N LEU A 110 9.93 -0.76 -15.11
CA LEU A 110 8.85 -1.66 -15.54
C LEU A 110 8.85 -1.90 -17.06
N ILE A 111 9.53 -1.05 -17.83
CA ILE A 111 9.69 -1.14 -19.30
C ILE A 111 10.97 -1.92 -19.59
#